data_AF-A0A399IEJ5-F1
#
_entry.id   AF-A0A399IEJ5-F1
#
_cell.length_a   1.000
_cell.length_b   1.000
_cell.length_c   1.000
_cell.angle_alpha   90.00
_cell.angle_beta   90.00
_cell.angle_gamma   90.00
#
_symmetry.space_group_name_H-M   'P 1'
#
loop_
_entity.id
_entity.type
_entity.pdbx_description
1 polymer ?
#
loop_
_entity_poly.entity_id
_entity_poly.type
_entity_poly.pdbx_seq_one_letter_code
_entity_poly.pdbx_strand_id
1 'polypeptide(L)'
;MTREEFDIEFDQYRNYLREEVFRFRSFVAVYRNLHERMNDRIEAINLAPAFFQIVDSSLFSVIVIWADKLLDEHGQRGLFNFLVFIENNKKWLSAKELQRRRNYQDGHWVLKDRTTITFASISAHRDQIRSLDAVQSFKIRRDKFHGHFDKAYFYDRARLDKEAPIRWNDLDATCALMGEIINIYSADFDGKVYTWEPININDLNVLLDYAQIALLQEKNE
;
A
#
# COMPACT_ATOMS: atom_id res chain seq x y z
N MET A 1 11.71 26.68 5.57
CA MET A 1 10.38 26.57 4.96
C MET A 1 9.42 27.52 5.64
N THR A 2 8.78 28.38 4.86
CA THR A 2 7.65 29.21 5.28
C THR A 2 6.42 28.33 5.51
N ARG A 3 5.35 28.89 6.07
CA ARG A 3 4.11 28.14 6.29
C ARG A 3 3.44 27.78 4.98
N GLU A 4 3.40 28.72 4.05
CA GLU A 4 2.76 28.55 2.74
C GLU A 4 3.51 27.52 1.88
N GLU A 5 4.85 27.53 1.92
CA GLU A 5 5.67 26.47 1.30
C GLU A 5 5.36 25.10 1.89
N PHE A 6 5.24 25.00 3.22
CA PHE A 6 4.90 23.74 3.88
C PHE A 6 3.52 23.24 3.46
N ASP A 7 2.51 24.12 3.40
CA ASP A 7 1.15 23.73 3.01
C ASP A 7 1.12 23.13 1.60
N ILE A 8 1.87 23.72 0.66
CA ILE A 8 1.97 23.24 -0.73
C ILE A 8 2.72 21.90 -0.77
N GLU A 9 3.90 21.82 -0.16
CA GLU A 9 4.75 20.63 -0.22
C GLU A 9 4.11 19.44 0.50
N PHE A 10 3.49 19.68 1.66
CA PHE A 10 2.75 18.65 2.39
C PHE A 10 1.60 18.10 1.54
N ASP A 11 0.80 18.96 0.91
CA ASP A 11 -0.34 18.50 0.10
C ASP A 11 0.13 17.68 -1.12
N GLN A 12 1.18 18.12 -1.79
CA GLN A 12 1.80 17.39 -2.90
C GLN A 12 2.31 16.02 -2.45
N TYR A 13 3.06 15.96 -1.36
CA TYR A 13 3.63 14.72 -0.84
C TYR A 13 2.54 13.76 -0.38
N ARG A 14 1.56 14.26 0.38
CA ARG A 14 0.40 13.49 0.82
C ARG A 14 -0.38 12.91 -0.34
N ASN A 15 -0.70 13.72 -1.36
CA ASN A 15 -1.50 13.26 -2.49
C ASN A 15 -0.73 12.21 -3.31
N TYR A 16 0.56 12.42 -3.52
CA TYR A 16 1.44 11.43 -4.14
C TYR A 16 1.43 10.10 -3.37
N LEU A 17 1.71 10.12 -2.07
CA LEU A 17 1.74 8.91 -1.26
C LEU A 17 0.38 8.23 -1.18
N ARG A 18 -0.71 8.99 -1.07
CA ARG A 18 -2.07 8.46 -1.10
C ARG A 18 -2.31 7.68 -2.38
N GLU A 19 -1.98 8.25 -3.53
CA GLU A 19 -2.17 7.57 -4.83
C GLU A 19 -1.34 6.29 -4.92
N GLU A 20 -0.08 6.32 -4.50
CA GLU A 20 0.79 5.14 -4.55
C GLU A 20 0.37 4.05 -3.56
N VAL A 21 -0.04 4.41 -2.33
CA VAL A 21 -0.56 3.45 -1.34
C VAL A 21 -1.90 2.87 -1.78
N PHE A 22 -2.79 3.69 -2.34
CA PHE A 22 -4.05 3.20 -2.91
C PHE A 22 -3.81 2.24 -4.08
N ARG A 23 -2.84 2.56 -4.94
CA ARG A 23 -2.43 1.68 -6.05
C ARG A 23 -1.85 0.36 -5.54
N PHE A 24 -0.94 0.42 -4.56
CA PHE A 24 -0.39 -0.78 -3.92
C PHE A 24 -1.48 -1.68 -3.34
N ARG A 25 -2.42 -1.11 -2.58
CA ARG A 25 -3.54 -1.85 -2.00
C ARG A 25 -4.47 -2.42 -3.06
N SER A 26 -4.71 -1.70 -4.15
CA SER A 26 -5.45 -2.22 -5.30
C SER A 26 -4.78 -3.46 -5.91
N PHE A 27 -3.46 -3.43 -6.09
CA PHE A 27 -2.73 -4.60 -6.59
C PHE A 27 -2.84 -5.79 -5.64
N VAL A 28 -2.64 -5.58 -4.33
CA VAL A 28 -2.78 -6.64 -3.30
C VAL A 28 -4.20 -7.22 -3.32
N ALA A 29 -5.23 -6.38 -3.39
CA ALA A 29 -6.60 -6.83 -3.40
C ALA A 29 -6.93 -7.65 -4.66
N VAL A 30 -6.49 -7.21 -5.85
CA VAL A 30 -6.75 -7.95 -7.10
C VAL A 30 -6.00 -9.28 -7.09
N TYR A 31 -4.76 -9.26 -6.61
CA TYR A 31 -3.94 -10.45 -6.45
C TYR A 31 -4.59 -11.48 -5.52
N ARG A 32 -5.08 -11.03 -4.36
CA ARG A 32 -5.84 -11.89 -3.43
C ARG A 32 -7.11 -12.43 -4.07
N ASN A 33 -7.92 -11.57 -4.68
CA ASN A 33 -9.17 -11.98 -5.31
C ASN A 33 -8.90 -13.06 -6.37
N LEU A 34 -7.89 -12.87 -7.23
CA LEU A 34 -7.49 -13.87 -8.24
C LEU A 34 -7.12 -15.21 -7.59
N HIS A 35 -6.29 -15.20 -6.54
CA HIS A 35 -5.91 -16.41 -5.81
C HIS A 35 -7.10 -17.12 -5.14
N GLU A 36 -8.04 -16.36 -4.58
CA GLU A 36 -9.27 -16.92 -4.02
C GLU A 36 -10.14 -17.57 -5.11
N ARG A 37 -10.27 -16.91 -6.27
CA ARG A 37 -11.03 -17.43 -7.41
C ARG A 37 -10.35 -18.65 -8.07
N MET A 38 -9.03 -18.75 -8.03
CA MET A 38 -8.33 -19.97 -8.46
C MET A 38 -8.73 -21.21 -7.66
N ASN A 39 -9.20 -21.05 -6.42
CA ASN A 39 -9.64 -22.18 -5.60
C ASN A 39 -11.06 -22.66 -5.94
N ASP A 40 -11.96 -21.78 -6.38
CA ASP A 40 -13.40 -22.10 -6.55
C ASP A 40 -13.97 -21.85 -7.96
N ARG A 41 -13.16 -21.33 -8.90
CA ARG A 41 -13.51 -21.05 -10.31
C ARG A 41 -12.38 -21.46 -11.28
N ILE A 42 -11.64 -22.51 -10.95
CA ILE A 42 -10.47 -22.95 -11.74
C ILE A 42 -10.82 -23.31 -13.19
N GLU A 43 -12.00 -23.90 -13.46
CA GLU A 43 -12.43 -24.22 -14.82
C GLU A 43 -12.57 -22.96 -15.69
N ALA A 44 -13.22 -21.92 -15.17
CA ALA A 44 -13.37 -20.64 -15.86
C ALA A 44 -12.02 -19.94 -16.09
N ILE A 45 -11.11 -19.98 -15.11
CA ILE A 45 -9.74 -19.44 -15.25
C ILE A 45 -8.96 -20.20 -16.32
N ASN A 46 -9.15 -21.52 -16.41
CA ASN A 46 -8.50 -22.37 -17.40
C ASN A 46 -9.01 -22.18 -18.84
N LEU A 47 -9.99 -21.29 -19.07
CA LEU A 47 -10.30 -20.81 -20.42
C LEU A 47 -9.18 -19.96 -21.01
N ALA A 48 -8.40 -19.25 -20.17
CA ALA A 48 -7.31 -18.37 -20.59
C ALA A 48 -6.08 -18.52 -19.67
N PRO A 49 -5.49 -19.73 -19.55
CA PRO A 49 -4.50 -20.03 -18.52
C PRO A 49 -3.22 -19.19 -18.67
N ALA A 50 -2.75 -18.98 -19.90
CA ALA A 50 -1.57 -18.14 -20.16
C ALA A 50 -1.78 -16.68 -19.73
N PHE A 51 -2.98 -16.13 -19.96
CA PHE A 51 -3.32 -14.77 -19.55
C PHE A 51 -3.29 -14.65 -18.02
N PHE A 52 -4.02 -15.52 -17.31
CA PHE A 52 -4.09 -15.45 -15.85
C PHE A 52 -2.75 -15.73 -15.17
N GLN A 53 -1.91 -16.60 -15.72
CA GLN A 53 -0.54 -16.82 -15.22
C GLN A 53 0.34 -15.56 -15.34
N ILE A 54 0.25 -14.85 -16.47
CA ILE A 54 0.99 -13.60 -16.68
C ILE A 54 0.48 -12.52 -15.72
N VAL A 55 -0.84 -12.39 -15.57
CA VAL A 55 -1.47 -11.43 -14.67
C VAL A 55 -1.04 -11.68 -13.22
N ASP A 56 -1.12 -12.93 -12.77
CA ASP A 56 -0.71 -13.36 -11.42
C ASP A 56 0.76 -13.00 -11.13
N SER A 57 1.67 -13.43 -12.02
CA SER A 57 3.11 -13.16 -11.88
C SER A 57 3.42 -11.66 -11.92
N SER A 58 2.71 -10.90 -12.76
CA SER A 58 2.90 -9.45 -12.89
C SER A 58 2.42 -8.71 -11.65
N LEU A 59 1.25 -9.08 -11.12
CA LEU A 59 0.72 -8.49 -9.89
C LEU A 59 1.69 -8.69 -8.72
N PHE A 60 2.16 -9.91 -8.51
CA PHE A 60 3.13 -10.19 -7.45
C PHE A 60 4.43 -9.38 -7.62
N SER A 61 4.96 -9.31 -8.84
CA SER A 61 6.15 -8.52 -9.15
C SER A 61 5.95 -7.03 -8.81
N VAL A 62 4.81 -6.46 -9.21
CA VAL A 62 4.51 -5.05 -8.95
C VAL A 62 4.31 -4.80 -7.46
N ILE A 63 3.64 -5.71 -6.72
CA ILE A 63 3.50 -5.62 -5.26
C ILE A 63 4.87 -5.55 -4.59
N VAL A 64 5.81 -6.44 -4.94
CA VAL A 64 7.16 -6.45 -4.37
C VAL A 64 7.89 -5.13 -4.64
N ILE A 65 7.88 -4.66 -5.90
CA ILE A 65 8.57 -3.43 -6.29
C ILE A 65 7.95 -2.20 -5.60
N TRP A 66 6.62 -2.12 -5.51
CA TRP A 66 5.94 -0.98 -4.92
C TRP A 66 6.11 -0.95 -3.40
N ALA A 67 6.01 -2.11 -2.74
CA ALA A 67 6.25 -2.20 -1.30
C ALA A 67 7.66 -1.74 -0.95
N ASP A 68 8.68 -2.27 -1.64
CA ASP A 68 10.05 -1.86 -1.42
C ASP A 68 10.25 -0.35 -1.67
N LYS A 69 9.77 0.18 -2.80
CA LYS A 69 9.88 1.62 -3.10
C LYS A 69 9.25 2.53 -2.04
N LEU A 70 8.10 2.14 -1.50
CA LEU A 70 7.36 2.94 -0.51
C LEU A 70 7.93 2.81 0.91
N LEU A 71 8.58 1.68 1.22
CA LEU A 71 9.11 1.36 2.55
C LEU A 71 10.63 1.45 2.64
N ASP A 72 11.34 1.76 1.54
CA ASP A 72 12.79 1.93 1.55
C ASP A 72 13.17 3.17 2.38
N GLU A 73 13.99 2.95 3.40
CA GLU A 73 14.52 4.00 4.27
C GLU A 73 15.45 4.97 3.51
N HIS A 74 16.09 4.49 2.44
CA HIS A 74 16.92 5.32 1.57
C HIS A 74 16.15 5.88 0.36
N GLY A 75 14.85 5.59 0.27
CA GLY A 75 13.97 6.04 -0.80
C GLY A 75 13.69 7.55 -0.72
N GLN A 76 13.76 8.24 -1.87
CA GLN A 76 13.55 9.69 -1.93
C GLN A 76 12.08 10.12 -1.82
N ARG A 77 11.13 9.22 -2.06
CA ARG A 77 9.68 9.55 -2.10
C ARG A 77 8.81 8.56 -1.33
N GLY A 78 9.42 7.77 -0.43
CA GLY A 78 8.73 6.79 0.40
C GLY A 78 8.23 7.36 1.73
N LEU A 79 7.62 6.51 2.55
CA LEU A 79 7.09 6.88 3.85
C LEU A 79 8.17 7.38 4.81
N PHE A 80 9.39 6.82 4.78
CA PHE A 80 10.49 7.31 5.61
C PHE A 80 10.83 8.77 5.32
N ASN A 81 10.97 9.14 4.05
CA ASN A 81 11.29 10.52 3.70
C ASN A 81 10.11 11.47 4.02
N PHE A 82 8.86 11.01 3.88
CA PHE A 82 7.71 11.77 4.37
C PHE A 82 7.78 11.99 5.88
N LEU A 83 8.06 10.96 6.69
CA LEU A 83 8.21 11.09 8.14
C LEU A 83 9.36 12.04 8.53
N VAL A 84 10.47 12.04 7.78
CA VAL A 84 11.58 13.00 7.97
C VAL A 84 11.13 14.43 7.62
N PHE A 85 10.40 14.61 6.53
CA PHE A 85 9.81 15.90 6.16
C PHE A 85 8.89 16.43 7.27
N ILE A 86 8.03 15.57 7.82
CA ILE A 86 7.14 15.92 8.93
C ILE A 86 7.94 16.29 10.18
N GLU A 87 8.94 15.50 10.53
CA GLU A 87 9.78 15.74 11.69
C GLU A 87 10.41 17.14 11.69
N ASN A 88 10.98 17.53 10.55
CA ASN A 88 11.63 18.82 10.38
C ASN A 88 10.65 20.01 10.37
N ASN A 89 9.36 19.76 10.10
CA ASN A 89 8.35 20.79 9.90
C ASN A 89 7.15 20.69 10.86
N LYS A 90 7.22 19.84 11.89
CA LYS A 90 6.09 19.49 12.77
C LYS A 90 5.35 20.66 13.41
N LYS A 91 6.01 21.81 13.59
CA LYS A 91 5.40 23.04 14.13
C LYS A 91 4.18 23.48 13.31
N TRP A 92 4.16 23.16 12.02
CA TRP A 92 3.08 23.47 11.10
C TRP A 92 1.90 22.48 11.16
N LEU A 93 2.00 21.43 11.97
CA LEU A 93 0.93 20.46 12.27
C LEU A 93 0.30 20.68 13.65
N SER A 94 0.46 21.87 14.22
CA SER A 94 -0.17 22.20 15.50
C SER A 94 -1.69 22.37 15.34
N ALA A 95 -2.44 22.19 16.43
CA ALA A 95 -3.89 22.43 16.45
C ALA A 95 -4.28 23.85 16.00
N LYS A 96 -3.44 24.86 16.27
CA LYS A 96 -3.65 26.23 15.80
C LYS A 96 -3.57 26.35 14.28
N GLU A 97 -2.65 25.63 13.65
CA GLU A 97 -2.53 25.63 12.20
C GLU A 97 -3.68 24.88 11.53
N LEU A 98 -4.13 23.76 12.11
CA LEU A 98 -5.36 23.08 11.69
C LEU A 98 -6.58 24.01 11.79
N GLN A 99 -6.74 24.69 12.93
CA GLN A 99 -7.81 25.66 13.16
C GLN A 99 -7.79 26.74 12.08
N ARG A 100 -6.63 27.29 11.75
CA ARG A 100 -6.46 28.27 10.67
C ARG A 100 -6.85 27.72 9.31
N ARG A 101 -6.31 26.56 8.91
CA ARG A 101 -6.56 25.96 7.58
C ARG A 101 -8.04 25.63 7.35
N ARG A 102 -8.77 25.29 8.42
CA ARG A 102 -10.18 24.91 8.35
C ARG A 102 -11.14 25.98 8.82
N ASN A 103 -10.63 27.12 9.25
CA ASN A 103 -11.40 28.21 9.84
C ASN A 103 -12.34 27.74 10.97
N TYR A 104 -11.85 26.86 11.85
CA TYR A 104 -12.62 26.36 12.98
C TYR A 104 -12.77 27.44 14.06
N GLN A 105 -13.96 27.53 14.66
CA GLN A 105 -14.20 28.39 15.81
C GLN A 105 -13.45 27.88 17.05
N ASP A 106 -13.19 28.78 18.00
CA ASP A 106 -12.58 28.40 19.27
C ASP A 106 -13.42 27.36 20.01
N GLY A 107 -12.78 26.31 20.53
CA GLY A 107 -13.45 25.21 21.21
C GLY A 107 -14.18 24.23 20.28
N HIS A 108 -13.96 24.29 18.96
CA HIS A 108 -14.47 23.28 18.03
C HIS A 108 -14.03 21.87 18.45
N TRP A 109 -14.96 20.91 18.46
CA TRP A 109 -14.74 19.58 19.01
C TRP A 109 -13.57 18.82 18.36
N VAL A 110 -13.32 19.01 17.06
CA VAL A 110 -12.17 18.42 16.34
C VAL A 110 -10.81 18.87 16.90
N LEU A 111 -10.76 20.02 17.57
CA LEU A 111 -9.56 20.56 18.20
C LEU A 111 -9.39 20.09 19.65
N LYS A 112 -10.43 19.55 20.27
CA LYS A 112 -10.39 19.02 21.64
C LYS A 112 -9.71 17.65 21.67
N ASP A 113 -8.94 17.40 22.72
CA ASP A 113 -8.31 16.10 23.03
C ASP A 113 -7.44 15.51 21.90
N ARG A 114 -6.91 16.37 21.03
CA ARG A 114 -5.97 15.93 19.98
C ARG A 114 -4.64 15.53 20.59
N THR A 115 -4.16 14.36 20.19
CA THR A 115 -2.79 13.95 20.50
C THR A 115 -1.85 14.75 19.62
N THR A 116 -0.90 15.46 20.23
CA THR A 116 0.08 16.25 19.47
C THR A 116 1.11 15.33 18.83
N ILE A 117 1.44 15.54 17.56
CA ILE A 117 2.56 14.87 16.90
C ILE A 117 3.87 15.23 17.60
N THR A 118 4.57 14.20 18.09
CA THR A 118 5.85 14.33 18.77
C THR A 118 6.96 13.66 17.96
N PHE A 119 8.22 13.96 18.30
CA PHE A 119 9.36 13.20 17.76
C PHE A 119 9.25 11.71 18.10
N ALA A 120 8.76 11.39 19.31
CA ALA A 120 8.56 10.02 19.75
C ALA A 120 7.50 9.30 18.89
N SER A 121 6.37 9.95 18.57
CA SER A 121 5.34 9.33 17.72
C SER A 121 5.83 9.13 16.28
N ILE A 122 6.60 10.08 15.73
CA ILE A 122 7.21 9.93 14.40
C ILE A 122 8.25 8.80 14.39
N SER A 123 9.09 8.70 15.43
CA SER A 123 10.05 7.59 15.56
C SER A 123 9.34 6.25 15.69
N ALA A 124 8.27 6.18 16.46
CA ALA A 124 7.47 4.97 16.62
C ALA A 124 6.89 4.48 15.29
N HIS A 125 6.40 5.38 14.41
CA HIS A 125 5.94 4.99 13.07
C HIS A 125 7.09 4.46 12.20
N ARG A 126 8.29 5.04 12.27
CA ARG A 126 9.47 4.49 11.57
C ARG A 126 9.80 3.09 12.09
N ASP A 127 9.78 2.90 13.40
CA ASP A 127 10.08 1.61 14.01
C ASP A 127 9.00 0.57 13.69
N GLN A 128 7.73 0.97 13.60
CA GLN A 128 6.65 0.12 13.10
C GLN A 128 6.92 -0.33 11.66
N ILE A 129 7.34 0.57 10.77
CA ILE A 129 7.72 0.19 9.40
C ILE A 129 8.87 -0.82 9.43
N ARG A 130 9.95 -0.55 10.19
CA ARG A 130 11.10 -1.47 10.31
C ARG A 130 10.73 -2.82 10.90
N SER A 131 9.70 -2.86 11.76
CA SER A 131 9.22 -4.08 12.41
C SER A 131 8.30 -4.93 11.53
N LEU A 132 7.90 -4.46 10.35
CA LEU A 132 7.15 -5.29 9.40
C LEU A 132 8.04 -6.43 8.90
N ASP A 133 7.67 -7.66 9.24
CA ASP A 133 8.38 -8.88 8.84
C ASP A 133 8.66 -8.93 7.32
N ALA A 134 7.71 -8.44 6.50
CA ALA A 134 7.85 -8.47 5.05
C ALA A 134 8.77 -7.40 4.45
N VAL A 135 9.17 -6.35 5.16
CA VAL A 135 10.05 -5.30 4.59
C VAL A 135 11.35 -5.90 4.07
N GLN A 136 11.97 -6.77 4.85
CA GLN A 136 13.18 -7.46 4.43
C GLN A 136 12.90 -8.44 3.28
N SER A 137 11.75 -9.13 3.28
CA SER A 137 11.35 -10.02 2.18
C SER A 137 11.15 -9.28 0.87
N PHE A 138 10.48 -8.12 0.86
CA PHE A 138 10.29 -7.29 -0.32
C PHE A 138 11.64 -6.87 -0.91
N LYS A 139 12.55 -6.40 -0.05
CA LYS A 139 13.91 -5.99 -0.46
C LYS A 139 14.70 -7.14 -1.06
N ILE A 140 14.74 -8.30 -0.40
CA ILE A 140 15.45 -9.49 -0.90
C ILE A 140 14.88 -9.92 -2.26
N ARG A 141 13.56 -9.97 -2.40
CA ARG A 141 12.93 -10.35 -3.67
C ARG A 141 13.20 -9.34 -4.77
N ARG A 142 13.10 -8.04 -4.48
CA ARG A 142 13.48 -6.98 -5.42
C ARG A 142 14.92 -7.18 -5.88
N ASP A 143 15.86 -7.23 -4.96
CA ASP A 143 17.29 -7.23 -5.29
C ASP A 143 17.67 -8.47 -6.09
N LYS A 144 17.29 -9.66 -5.60
CA LYS A 144 17.72 -10.93 -6.19
C LYS A 144 16.99 -11.26 -7.48
N PHE A 145 15.70 -10.93 -7.59
CA PHE A 145 14.87 -11.37 -8.71
C PHE A 145 14.55 -10.26 -9.71
N HIS A 146 14.25 -9.04 -9.26
CA HIS A 146 13.82 -7.95 -10.15
C HIS A 146 14.93 -6.97 -10.54
N GLY A 147 15.88 -6.70 -9.64
CA GLY A 147 16.95 -5.72 -9.82
C GLY A 147 18.22 -6.30 -10.45
N HIS A 148 18.64 -7.49 -10.01
CA HIS A 148 19.94 -8.05 -10.40
C HIS A 148 19.87 -9.35 -11.20
N PHE A 149 18.68 -9.93 -11.43
CA PHE A 149 18.51 -11.20 -12.13
C PHE A 149 19.56 -12.24 -11.70
N ASP A 150 19.68 -12.43 -10.38
CA ASP A 150 20.77 -13.25 -9.83
C ASP A 150 20.65 -14.69 -10.35
N LYS A 151 21.71 -15.16 -11.00
CA LYS A 151 21.80 -16.49 -11.62
C LYS A 151 21.50 -17.62 -10.61
N ALA A 152 21.82 -17.42 -9.33
CA ALA A 152 21.55 -18.39 -8.27
C ALA A 152 20.06 -18.56 -7.97
N TYR A 153 19.25 -17.53 -8.22
CA TYR A 153 17.80 -17.50 -7.96
C TYR A 153 16.96 -17.66 -9.23
N PHE A 154 17.56 -17.42 -10.40
CA PHE A 154 16.90 -17.55 -11.69
C PHE A 154 16.31 -18.95 -11.92
N TYR A 155 17.04 -20.00 -11.53
CA TYR A 155 16.62 -21.39 -11.72
C TYR A 155 15.95 -22.00 -10.48
N ASP A 156 15.94 -21.32 -9.34
CA ASP A 156 15.41 -21.84 -8.06
C ASP A 156 14.50 -20.82 -7.37
N ARG A 157 13.29 -20.65 -7.92
CA ARG A 157 12.25 -19.79 -7.33
C ARG A 157 11.80 -20.31 -5.96
N ALA A 158 11.79 -21.62 -5.76
CA ALA A 158 11.40 -22.24 -4.49
C ALA A 158 12.33 -21.85 -3.34
N ARG A 159 13.63 -21.64 -3.63
CA ARG A 159 14.58 -21.08 -2.66
C ARG A 159 14.24 -19.64 -2.28
N LEU A 160 13.86 -18.80 -3.24
CA LEU A 160 13.44 -17.42 -2.96
C LEU A 160 12.19 -17.39 -2.06
N ASP A 161 11.25 -18.30 -2.29
CA ASP A 161 10.04 -18.41 -1.47
C ASP A 161 10.30 -18.83 -0.03
N LYS A 162 11.38 -19.61 0.20
CA LYS A 162 11.83 -19.98 1.55
C LYS A 162 12.64 -18.88 2.23
N GLU A 163 13.52 -18.20 1.48
CA GLU A 163 14.41 -17.17 2.04
C GLU A 163 13.69 -15.84 2.33
N ALA A 164 12.69 -15.49 1.52
CA ALA A 164 11.97 -14.23 1.61
C ALA A 164 10.45 -14.47 1.46
N PRO A 165 9.82 -15.21 2.38
CA PRO A 165 8.38 -15.46 2.30
C PRO A 165 7.61 -14.15 2.44
N ILE A 166 6.52 -14.03 1.67
CA ILE A 166 5.52 -12.96 1.82
C ILE A 166 4.18 -13.66 1.98
N ARG A 167 3.53 -13.44 3.12
CA ARG A 167 2.23 -14.02 3.47
C ARG A 167 1.14 -12.97 3.31
N TRP A 168 -0.11 -13.43 3.23
CA TRP A 168 -1.28 -12.55 3.16
C TRP A 168 -1.35 -11.55 4.32
N ASN A 169 -1.10 -12.02 5.55
CA ASN A 169 -1.08 -11.15 6.73
C ASN A 169 0.00 -10.06 6.63
N ASP A 170 1.13 -10.35 5.97
CA ASP A 170 2.18 -9.36 5.81
C ASP A 170 1.75 -8.25 4.84
N LEU A 171 1.07 -8.63 3.76
CA LEU A 171 0.47 -7.67 2.82
C LEU A 171 -0.61 -6.81 3.50
N ASP A 172 -1.47 -7.42 4.32
CA ASP A 172 -2.52 -6.71 5.06
C ASP A 172 -1.93 -5.73 6.07
N ALA A 173 -0.96 -6.17 6.87
CA ALA A 173 -0.27 -5.33 7.84
C ALA A 173 0.46 -4.17 7.15
N THR A 174 1.09 -4.43 6.00
CA THR A 174 1.75 -3.41 5.19
C THR A 174 0.74 -2.37 4.68
N CYS A 175 -0.36 -2.81 4.04
CA CYS A 175 -1.41 -1.91 3.56
C CYS A 175 -2.04 -1.07 4.69
N ALA A 176 -2.29 -1.69 5.84
CA ALA A 176 -2.88 -1.02 7.00
C ALA A 176 -1.95 0.06 7.55
N LEU A 177 -0.68 -0.27 7.80
CA LEU A 177 0.29 0.67 8.35
C LEU A 177 0.53 1.86 7.42
N MET A 178 0.69 1.62 6.12
CA MET A 178 0.87 2.69 5.13
C MET A 178 -0.31 3.68 5.16
N GLY A 179 -1.54 3.15 5.16
CA GLY A 179 -2.75 3.96 5.19
C GLY A 179 -2.95 4.69 6.51
N GLU A 180 -2.65 4.05 7.63
CA GLU A 180 -2.70 4.63 8.97
C GLU A 180 -1.76 5.84 9.10
N ILE A 181 -0.49 5.66 8.71
CA ILE A 181 0.52 6.74 8.74
C ILE A 181 0.01 7.95 7.95
N ILE A 182 -0.40 7.77 6.69
CA ILE A 182 -0.90 8.87 5.87
C ILE A 182 -2.11 9.54 6.52
N ASN A 183 -3.06 8.76 7.04
CA ASN A 183 -4.28 9.28 7.67
C ASN A 183 -3.99 10.09 8.94
N ILE A 184 -3.09 9.64 9.81
CA ILE A 184 -2.72 10.35 11.04
C ILE A 184 -2.22 11.75 10.69
N TYR A 185 -1.21 11.85 9.82
CA TYR A 185 -0.63 13.14 9.47
C TYR A 185 -1.58 14.02 8.65
N SER A 186 -2.43 13.40 7.80
CA SER A 186 -3.47 14.13 7.06
C SER A 186 -4.53 14.73 7.99
N ALA A 187 -4.93 13.97 9.01
CA ALA A 187 -5.91 14.42 9.99
C ALA A 187 -5.39 15.60 10.81
N ASP A 188 -4.10 15.64 11.13
CA ASP A 188 -3.48 16.79 11.81
C ASP A 188 -3.23 17.98 10.90
N PHE A 189 -3.01 17.75 9.60
CA PHE A 189 -2.82 18.83 8.65
C PHE A 189 -4.11 19.61 8.38
N ASP A 190 -5.16 18.94 7.89
CA ASP A 190 -6.41 19.56 7.46
C ASP A 190 -7.67 18.77 7.88
N GLY A 191 -7.52 17.75 8.73
CA GLY A 191 -8.64 16.92 9.18
C GLY A 191 -9.13 15.91 8.15
N LYS A 192 -8.47 15.76 6.99
CA LYS A 192 -8.83 14.74 6.01
C LYS A 192 -8.35 13.36 6.45
N VAL A 193 -9.21 12.38 6.23
CA VAL A 193 -8.91 10.95 6.38
C VAL A 193 -9.36 10.27 5.09
N TYR A 194 -8.57 9.32 4.62
CA TYR A 194 -8.86 8.55 3.42
C TYR A 194 -9.39 7.18 3.76
N THR A 195 -10.36 6.73 2.96
CA THR A 195 -10.69 5.32 2.81
C THR A 195 -9.73 4.70 1.81
N TRP A 196 -9.32 3.47 2.11
CA TRP A 196 -8.32 2.73 1.35
C TRP A 196 -8.93 1.54 0.62
N GLU A 197 -10.24 1.33 0.71
CA GLU A 197 -10.89 0.21 0.03
C GLU A 197 -10.89 0.42 -1.49
N PRO A 198 -10.32 -0.52 -2.28
CA PRO A 198 -10.42 -0.48 -3.73
C PRO A 198 -11.87 -0.62 -4.18
N ILE A 199 -12.24 0.15 -5.20
CA ILE A 199 -13.58 0.10 -5.80
C ILE A 199 -13.56 -0.97 -6.90
N ASN A 200 -14.70 -1.65 -7.12
CA ASN A 200 -14.90 -2.63 -8.20
C ASN A 200 -13.97 -3.84 -8.16
N ILE A 201 -13.50 -4.21 -6.96
CA ILE A 201 -12.60 -5.37 -6.80
C ILE A 201 -13.23 -6.70 -7.24
N ASN A 202 -14.56 -6.76 -7.23
CA ASN A 202 -15.33 -7.96 -7.56
C ASN A 202 -15.67 -8.08 -9.05
N ASP A 203 -15.20 -7.18 -9.92
CA ASP A 203 -15.48 -7.24 -11.36
C ASP A 203 -14.95 -8.55 -11.98
N LEU A 204 -13.82 -9.08 -11.47
CA LEU A 204 -13.31 -10.39 -11.88
C LEU A 204 -14.31 -11.52 -11.58
N ASN A 205 -15.01 -11.45 -10.45
CA ASN A 205 -15.99 -12.48 -10.08
C ASN A 205 -17.11 -12.56 -11.12
N VAL A 206 -17.61 -11.40 -11.54
CA VAL A 206 -18.67 -11.30 -12.56
C VAL A 206 -18.21 -11.92 -13.88
N LEU A 207 -16.99 -11.62 -14.31
CA LEU A 207 -16.42 -12.20 -15.53
C LEU A 207 -16.29 -13.72 -15.44
N LEU A 208 -15.81 -14.24 -14.31
CA LEU A 208 -15.65 -15.67 -14.09
C LEU A 208 -16.99 -16.41 -13.97
N ASP A 209 -18.01 -15.78 -13.38
CA ASP A 209 -19.34 -16.37 -13.30
C ASP A 209 -19.98 -16.51 -14.70
N TYR A 210 -19.83 -15.51 -15.57
CA TYR A 210 -20.29 -15.65 -16.97
C TYR A 210 -19.55 -16.76 -17.71
N ALA A 211 -18.23 -16.84 -17.55
CA ALA A 211 -17.44 -17.92 -18.13
C ALA A 211 -17.87 -19.31 -17.63
N GLN A 212 -18.18 -19.43 -16.34
CA GLN A 212 -18.64 -20.68 -15.75
C GLN A 212 -20.02 -21.11 -16.28
N ILE A 213 -20.94 -20.16 -16.47
CA ILE A 213 -22.25 -20.43 -17.07
C ILE A 213 -22.11 -20.95 -18.50
N ALA A 214 -21.25 -20.31 -19.31
CA ALA A 214 -20.99 -20.74 -20.68
C ALA A 214 -20.45 -22.18 -20.74
N LEU A 215 -19.50 -22.52 -19.86
CA LEU A 215 -18.96 -23.88 -19.74
C LEU A 215 -20.02 -24.93 -19.38
N LEU A 216 -20.98 -24.57 -18.52
CA LEU A 216 -22.07 -25.48 -18.15
C LEU A 216 -23.05 -25.70 -19.30
N GLN A 217 -23.26 -24.70 -20.16
CA GLN A 217 -24.10 -24.82 -21.35
C GLN A 217 -23.47 -25.77 -22.37
N GLU A 218 -22.18 -25.63 -22.66
CA GLU A 218 -21.46 -26.52 -23.59
C GLU A 218 -21.41 -27.99 -23.11
N LYS A 219 -21.38 -28.23 -21.80
CA LYS A 219 -21.38 -29.61 -21.24
C LYS A 219 -22.75 -30.31 -21.34
N ASN A 220 -23.83 -29.56 -21.59
CA ASN A 220 -25.20 -30.08 -21.66
C ASN A 220 -25.71 -30.28 -23.11
N GLU A 221 -24.89 -29.96 -24.10
CA GLU A 221 -25.12 -30.21 -25.54
C GLU A 221 -24.38 -31.49 -25.99
#